data_AF-A0AAD6Y1S1-F1
#
_entry.id   AF-A0AAD6Y1S1-F1
#
_cell.length_a   1.000
_cell.length_b   1.000
_cell.length_c   1.000
_cell.angle_alpha   90.00
_cell.angle_beta   90.00
_cell.angle_gamma   90.00
#
_symmetry.space_group_name_H-M   'P 1'
#
loop_
_entity.id
_entity.type
_entity.pdbx_description
1 polymer ?
#
loop_
_entity_poly.entity_id
_entity_poly.type
_entity_poly.pdbx_seq_one_letter_code
_entity_poly.pdbx_strand_id
1 'polypeptide(L)'
;TAPIPRTMISTLSWLRTDFTSLNATRYRLHQTDSPACEACGAPETRTHFLLHCPAWEHLRPALQHASYRAGLLGAVDVPSLLSHPKLIKALVSFISATGRFS
;
A
#
# COMPACT_ATOMS: atom_id res chain seq x y z
N THR A 1 7.84 21.11 6.58
CA THR A 1 7.56 19.74 6.08
C THR A 1 7.61 19.76 4.57
N ALA A 2 8.39 18.88 3.94
CA ALA A 2 8.45 18.82 2.47
C ALA A 2 7.08 18.45 1.87
N PRO A 3 6.70 19.02 0.71
CA PRO A 3 5.45 18.68 0.04
C PRO A 3 5.48 17.25 -0.49
N ILE A 4 4.33 16.57 -0.48
CA ILE A 4 4.19 15.22 -1.04
C ILE A 4 4.33 15.30 -2.57
N PRO A 5 5.18 14.48 -3.21
CA PRO A 5 5.33 14.47 -4.67
C PRO A 5 4.00 14.15 -5.39
N ARG A 6 3.78 14.74 -6.57
CA ARG A 6 2.55 14.52 -7.35
C ARG A 6 2.32 13.04 -7.69
N THR A 7 3.39 12.30 -8.03
CA THR A 7 3.33 10.87 -8.32
C THR A 7 2.74 10.08 -7.16
N MET A 8 3.14 10.41 -5.94
CA MET A 8 2.65 9.76 -4.73
C MET A 8 1.16 10.03 -4.47
N ILE A 9 0.68 11.23 -4.80
CA ILE A 9 -0.75 11.56 -4.72
C ILE A 9 -1.56 10.67 -5.69
N SER A 10 -1.06 10.48 -6.91
CA SER A 10 -1.67 9.55 -7.88
C SER A 10 -1.67 8.12 -7.36
N THR A 11 -0.54 7.63 -6.84
CA THR A 11 -0.43 6.26 -6.29
C THR A 11 -1.42 6.03 -5.15
N LEU A 12 -1.54 6.98 -4.21
CA LEU A 12 -2.52 6.90 -3.12
C LEU A 12 -3.97 6.90 -3.63
N SER A 13 -4.25 7.71 -4.66
CA SER A 13 -5.59 7.76 -5.28
C SER A 13 -5.92 6.43 -5.94
N TRP A 14 -4.98 5.85 -6.68
CA TRP A 14 -5.12 4.53 -7.30
C TRP A 14 -5.27 3.40 -6.27
N LEU A 15 -4.54 3.44 -5.15
CA LEU A 15 -4.67 2.46 -4.06
C LEU A 15 -6.08 2.49 -3.44
N ARG A 16 -6.66 3.69 -3.29
CA ARG A 16 -8.04 3.85 -2.78
C ARG A 16 -9.07 3.25 -3.73
N THR A 17 -8.89 3.46 -5.03
CA THR A 17 -9.83 2.97 -6.06
C THR A 17 -9.51 1.57 -6.57
N ASP A 18 -8.47 0.90 -6.04
CA ASP A 18 -8.00 -0.42 -6.46
C ASP A 18 -7.51 -0.49 -7.94
N PHE A 19 -7.17 0.66 -8.53
CA PHE A 19 -6.66 0.80 -9.90
C PHE A 19 -5.14 1.00 -9.92
N THR A 20 -4.41 0.11 -9.25
CA THR A 20 -2.95 0.22 -9.09
C THR A 20 -2.18 -0.64 -10.09
N SER A 21 -0.87 -0.41 -10.17
CA SER A 21 0.07 -1.27 -10.91
C SER A 21 0.44 -2.57 -10.18
N LEU A 22 -0.33 -2.98 -9.16
CA LEU A 22 -0.17 -4.28 -8.52
C LEU A 22 -0.69 -5.40 -9.44
N ASN A 23 -0.06 -6.58 -9.35
CA ASN A 23 -0.27 -7.65 -10.31
C ASN A 23 -1.71 -8.17 -10.34
N ALA A 24 -2.46 -8.14 -9.22
CA ALA A 24 -3.87 -8.53 -9.25
C ALA A 24 -4.73 -7.62 -10.15
N THR A 25 -4.51 -6.31 -10.13
CA THR A 25 -5.22 -5.38 -11.04
C THR A 25 -4.70 -5.50 -12.46
N ARG A 26 -3.39 -5.59 -12.65
CA ARG A 26 -2.79 -5.77 -13.99
C ARG A 26 -3.28 -7.04 -14.67
N TYR A 27 -3.42 -8.15 -13.93
CA TYR A 27 -3.92 -9.42 -14.45
C TYR A 27 -5.39 -9.32 -14.87
N ARG A 28 -6.24 -8.67 -14.05
CA ARG A 28 -7.63 -8.37 -14.41
C ARG A 28 -7.76 -7.55 -15.69
N LEU A 29 -6.76 -6.68 -15.96
CA LEU A 29 -6.69 -5.85 -17.17
C LEU A 29 -5.92 -6.54 -18.31
N HIS A 30 -5.54 -7.81 -18.18
CA HIS A 30 -4.76 -8.56 -19.15
C HIS A 30 -3.39 -7.93 -19.51
N GLN A 31 -2.77 -7.22 -18.56
CA GLN A 31 -1.45 -6.56 -18.71
C GLN A 31 -0.28 -7.35 -18.13
N THR A 32 -0.55 -8.51 -17.54
CA THR A 32 0.44 -9.46 -17.03
C THR A 32 -0.16 -10.86 -17.07
N ASP A 33 0.70 -11.87 -17.17
CA ASP A 33 0.29 -13.28 -17.28
C ASP A 33 -0.08 -13.89 -15.92
N SER A 34 0.30 -13.24 -14.81
CA SER A 34 0.06 -13.74 -13.45
C SER A 34 -0.33 -12.64 -12.46
N PRO A 35 -1.31 -12.89 -11.56
CA PRO A 35 -1.66 -11.97 -10.48
C PRO A 35 -0.72 -12.06 -9.27
N ALA A 36 0.28 -12.96 -9.29
CA ALA A 36 1.13 -13.25 -8.15
C ALA A 36 2.12 -12.11 -7.83
N CYS A 37 2.40 -11.93 -6.54
CA CYS A 37 3.48 -11.10 -6.05
C CYS A 37 4.82 -11.75 -6.39
N GLU A 38 5.71 -11.00 -7.03
CA GLU A 38 7.04 -11.50 -7.43
C GLU A 38 7.91 -11.89 -6.23
N ALA A 39 7.67 -11.29 -5.06
CA ALA A 39 8.48 -11.54 -3.88
C ALA A 39 8.03 -12.77 -3.06
N CYS A 40 6.74 -13.13 -3.07
CA CYS A 40 6.24 -14.21 -2.21
C CYS A 40 5.19 -15.14 -2.85
N GLY A 41 4.83 -14.93 -4.11
CA GLY A 41 3.93 -15.80 -4.88
C GLY A 41 2.42 -15.68 -4.58
N ALA A 42 2.01 -15.03 -3.49
CA ALA A 42 0.59 -14.80 -3.19
C ALA A 42 -0.03 -13.75 -4.12
N PRO A 43 -1.35 -13.74 -4.38
CA PRO A 43 -1.99 -12.72 -5.20
C PRO A 43 -1.70 -11.29 -4.72
N GLU A 44 -1.12 -10.47 -5.59
CA GLU A 44 -0.66 -9.12 -5.24
C GLU A 44 -1.82 -8.12 -5.28
N THR A 45 -2.61 -8.13 -4.21
CA THR A 45 -3.69 -7.16 -3.97
C THR A 45 -3.21 -5.99 -3.11
N ARG A 46 -3.97 -4.88 -3.05
CA ARG A 46 -3.69 -3.79 -2.10
C ARG A 46 -3.63 -4.25 -0.64
N THR A 47 -4.46 -5.21 -0.26
CA THR A 47 -4.48 -5.83 1.08
C THR A 47 -3.22 -6.63 1.31
N HIS A 48 -2.83 -7.44 0.32
CA HIS A 48 -1.57 -8.15 0.38
C HIS A 48 -0.40 -7.18 0.54
N PHE A 49 -0.28 -6.20 -0.35
CA PHE A 49 0.81 -5.22 -0.36
C PHE A 49 0.94 -4.45 0.97
N LEU A 50 -0.17 -3.91 1.50
CA LEU A 50 -0.15 -3.05 2.69
C LEU A 50 -0.07 -3.82 4.01
N LEU A 51 -0.69 -5.01 4.09
CA LEU A 51 -0.94 -5.67 5.37
C LEU A 51 -0.26 -7.03 5.53
N HIS A 52 0.02 -7.76 4.44
CA HIS A 52 0.39 -9.19 4.54
C HIS A 52 1.69 -9.57 3.84
N CYS A 53 2.19 -8.78 2.89
CA CYS A 53 3.34 -9.16 2.07
C CYS A 53 4.60 -9.28 2.95
N PRO A 54 5.22 -10.47 3.04
CA PRO A 54 6.39 -10.69 3.89
C PRO A 54 7.58 -9.87 3.44
N ALA A 55 7.69 -9.56 2.14
CA ALA A 55 8.73 -8.69 1.60
C ALA A 55 8.78 -7.31 2.28
N TRP A 56 7.63 -6.80 2.72
CA TRP A 56 7.49 -5.47 3.33
C TRP A 56 7.25 -5.54 4.85
N GLU A 57 7.48 -6.69 5.48
CA GLU A 57 7.28 -6.87 6.92
C GLU A 57 8.11 -5.90 7.75
N HIS A 58 9.38 -5.71 7.41
CA HIS A 58 10.30 -4.81 8.10
C HIS A 58 9.87 -3.33 8.05
N LEU A 59 9.01 -2.93 7.11
CA LEU A 59 8.50 -1.56 6.96
C LEU A 59 7.14 -1.35 7.66
N ARG A 60 6.40 -2.42 7.95
CA ARG A 60 5.05 -2.36 8.56
C ARG A 60 5.02 -1.80 9.99
N PRO A 61 6.00 -2.03 10.89
CA PRO A 61 5.95 -1.52 12.26
C PRO A 61 5.75 0.00 12.36
N ALA A 62 6.40 0.78 11.48
CA ALA A 62 6.23 2.23 11.45
C ALA A 62 4.81 2.65 11.07
N LEU A 63 4.21 1.96 10.09
CA LEU A 63 2.83 2.18 9.66
C LEU A 63 1.83 1.77 10.74
N GLN A 64 2.05 0.62 11.39
CA GLN A 64 1.23 0.13 12.50
C GLN A 64 1.28 1.08 13.71
N HIS A 65 2.46 1.59 14.06
CA HIS A 65 2.61 2.57 15.12
C HIS A 65 1.85 3.86 14.81
N ALA A 66 1.91 4.34 13.57
CA ALA A 66 1.12 5.49 13.14
C ALA A 66 -0.39 5.22 13.23
N SER A 67 -0.86 4.04 12.80
CA SER A 67 -2.26 3.60 12.92
C SER A 67 -2.74 3.62 14.37
N TYR A 68 -1.94 3.06 15.29
CA TYR A 68 -2.25 3.08 16.72
C TYR A 68 -2.38 4.51 17.25
N ARG A 69 -1.42 5.38 16.95
CA ARG A 69 -1.46 6.81 17.36
C ARG A 69 -2.62 7.58 16.74
N ALA A 70 -3.15 7.10 15.62
CA ALA A 70 -4.28 7.69 14.93
C ALA A 70 -5.64 7.16 15.43
N GLY A 71 -5.65 6.24 16.41
CA GLY A 71 -6.87 5.67 17.01
C GLY A 71 -7.42 4.44 16.29
N LEU A 72 -6.68 3.89 15.32
CA LEU A 72 -7.06 2.67 14.61
C LEU A 72 -6.49 1.47 15.39
N LEU A 73 -7.29 0.90 16.29
CA LEU A 73 -6.90 -0.22 17.15
C LEU A 73 -7.08 -1.56 16.42
N GLY A 74 -5.97 -2.27 16.18
CA GLY A 74 -5.91 -3.72 15.92
C GLY A 74 -6.45 -4.25 14.58
N ALA A 75 -7.65 -3.82 14.17
CA ALA A 75 -8.32 -4.24 12.94
C ALA A 75 -8.17 -3.15 11.86
N VAL A 76 -6.94 -2.96 11.37
CA VAL A 76 -6.68 -2.02 10.28
C VAL A 76 -7.11 -2.66 8.97
N ASP A 77 -8.30 -2.32 8.49
CA ASP A 77 -8.70 -2.61 7.11
C ASP A 77 -8.06 -1.60 6.14
N VAL A 78 -7.84 -2.03 4.90
CA VAL A 78 -7.22 -1.19 3.86
C VAL A 78 -7.98 0.12 3.61
N PRO A 79 -9.32 0.13 3.51
CA PRO A 79 -10.08 1.37 3.36
C PRO A 79 -9.81 2.39 4.48
N SER A 80 -9.87 1.97 5.74
CA SER A 80 -9.60 2.87 6.88
C SER A 80 -8.16 3.38 6.86
N LEU A 81 -7.20 2.51 6.56
CA LEU A 81 -5.79 2.88 6.44
C LEU A 81 -5.57 3.98 5.38
N LEU A 82 -6.12 3.78 4.17
CA LEU A 82 -5.93 4.68 3.03
C LEU A 82 -6.73 5.99 3.13
N SER A 83 -7.81 6.01 3.92
CA SER A 83 -8.70 7.17 4.05
C SER A 83 -8.32 8.10 5.20
N HIS A 84 -7.57 7.61 6.20
CA HIS A 84 -7.29 8.40 7.40
C HIS A 84 -6.22 9.48 7.16
N PRO A 85 -6.54 10.78 7.30
CA PRO A 85 -5.61 11.87 6.96
C PRO A 85 -4.32 11.86 7.81
N LYS A 86 -4.39 11.37 9.05
CA LYS A 86 -3.23 11.25 9.95
C LYS A 86 -2.22 10.22 9.47
N LEU A 87 -2.63 9.26 8.63
CA LEU A 87 -1.77 8.19 8.13
C LEU A 87 -1.12 8.46 6.79
N ILE A 88 -1.55 9.51 6.08
CA ILE A 88 -1.03 9.83 4.74
C ILE A 88 0.50 9.88 4.74
N LYS A 89 1.12 10.56 5.71
CA LYS A 89 2.60 10.65 5.79
C LYS A 89 3.26 9.29 6.00
N ALA A 90 2.69 8.44 6.87
CA ALA A 90 3.22 7.10 7.13
C ALA A 90 3.07 6.20 5.90
N LEU A 91 1.93 6.30 5.20
CA LEU A 91 1.69 5.60 3.94
C LEU A 91 2.65 6.03 2.84
N VAL A 92 2.86 7.34 2.68
CA VAL A 92 3.84 7.87 1.72
C VAL A 92 5.23 7.31 2.01
N SER A 93 5.65 7.33 3.29
CA SER A 93 6.96 6.79 3.69
C SER A 93 7.07 5.29 3.40
N PHE A 94 6.03 4.51 3.71
CA PHE A 94 5.98 3.08 3.44
C PHE A 94 6.09 2.81 1.93
N ILE A 95 5.23 3.44 1.12
CA ILE A 95 5.19 3.25 -0.34
C ILE A 95 6.54 3.63 -0.96
N SER A 96 7.10 4.78 -0.59
CA SER A 96 8.42 5.19 -1.09
C SER A 96 9.52 4.20 -0.71
N ALA A 97 9.52 3.68 0.53
CA ALA A 97 10.54 2.74 0.99
C ALA A 97 10.43 1.37 0.30
N THR A 98 9.24 0.95 -0.12
CA THR A 98 9.07 -0.30 -0.88
C THR A 98 9.61 -0.22 -2.31
N GLY A 99 9.66 0.96 -2.93
CA GLY A 99 10.03 1.11 -4.35
C GLY A 99 9.06 0.41 -5.33
N ARG A 100 7.91 -0.10 -4.87
CA ARG A 100 7.01 -0.90 -5.72
C ARG A 100 6.38 -0.12 -6.88
N PHE A 101 6.32 1.20 -6.74
CA PHE A 101 5.69 2.14 -7.68
C PHE A 101 6.66 3.18 -8.26
N SER A 102 7.98 2.95 -8.14
CA SER A 102 9.01 3.81 -8.74
C SER A 102 9.36 3.39 -10.15
#